data_AF-A0A2A6B5V8-F1
#
_entry.id   AF-A0A2A6B5V8-F1
#
_cell.length_a   1.000
_cell.length_b   1.000
_cell.length_c   1.000
_cell.angle_alpha   90.00
_cell.angle_beta   90.00
_cell.angle_gamma   90.00
#
_symmetry.space_group_name_H-M   'P 1'
#
loop_
_entity.id
_entity.type
_entity.pdbx_description
1 polymer ?
#
loop_
_entity_poly.entity_id
_entity_poly.type
_entity_poly.pdbx_seq_one_letter_code
_entity_poly.pdbx_strand_id
1 'polypeptide(L)'
;MARTVYESCARVLSDKVEYEEKERRVVVIGSAEDPDPVKTLAKDELLIEQLVDYCEDPDVKQAWKDGQIKYHRHPKERKAGARPLKVELPNKKLRDLLLDKIRAKPGRPTPLPAPSFIRKDLTPMQLQLEREAREEVKQRNLNAGSLSFGLRDFSIISYRNPRPLPKHYGTTRTATRTAPPSSLSADIPHSGDGSDAALLSDDASTAPSTSGPTPPVTRSSHVNTDRRGAARH
;
A
#
# COMPACT_ATOMS: atom_id res chain seq x y z
N MET A 1 26.68 -17.38 32.25
CA MET A 1 25.23 -17.46 32.60
C MET A 1 24.63 -16.10 32.96
N ALA A 2 25.27 -15.25 33.77
CA ALA A 2 24.71 -13.93 34.13
C ALA A 2 24.50 -12.99 32.91
N ARG A 3 25.47 -12.95 31.98
CA ARG A 3 25.39 -12.13 30.75
C ARG A 3 24.23 -12.52 29.84
N THR A 4 24.02 -13.83 29.62
CA THR A 4 22.93 -14.33 28.78
C THR A 4 21.55 -14.05 29.39
N VAL A 5 21.43 -14.13 30.72
CA VAL A 5 20.19 -13.76 31.43
C VAL A 5 19.94 -12.25 31.29
N TYR A 6 20.95 -11.42 31.53
CA TYR A 6 20.82 -9.96 31.37
C TYR A 6 20.44 -9.57 29.94
N GLU A 7 21.11 -10.13 28.92
CA GLU A 7 20.79 -9.88 27.50
C GLU A 7 19.35 -10.31 27.17
N SER A 8 18.87 -11.44 27.72
CA SER A 8 17.48 -11.88 27.53
C SER A 8 16.48 -10.93 28.18
N CYS A 9 16.72 -10.47 29.40
CA CYS A 9 15.87 -9.51 30.09
C CYS A 9 15.84 -8.16 29.37
N ALA A 10 17.00 -7.68 28.90
CA ALA A 10 17.11 -6.44 28.13
C ALA A 10 16.27 -6.52 26.84
N ARG A 11 16.34 -7.63 26.11
CA ARG A 11 15.50 -7.87 24.92
C ARG A 11 14.01 -7.86 25.26
N VAL A 12 13.59 -8.56 26.30
CA VAL A 12 12.18 -8.58 26.72
C VAL A 12 11.67 -7.18 27.07
N LEU A 13 12.50 -6.35 27.72
CA LEU A 13 12.14 -4.97 28.03
C LEU A 13 12.03 -4.12 26.75
N SER A 14 12.98 -4.24 25.83
CA SER A 14 12.92 -3.55 24.53
C SER A 14 11.71 -3.97 23.71
N ASP A 15 11.44 -5.28 23.65
CA ASP A 15 10.28 -5.84 22.94
C ASP A 15 8.97 -5.33 23.54
N LYS A 16 8.90 -5.21 24.88
CA LYS A 16 7.73 -4.63 25.56
C LYS A 16 7.49 -3.18 25.14
N VAL A 17 8.54 -2.36 25.07
CA VAL A 17 8.42 -0.96 24.63
C VAL A 17 7.97 -0.89 23.17
N GLU A 18 8.58 -1.68 22.27
CA GLU A 18 8.15 -1.73 20.87
C GLU A 18 6.69 -2.17 20.75
N TYR A 19 6.30 -3.17 21.54
CA TYR A 19 4.95 -3.71 21.56
C TYR A 19 3.93 -2.65 22.01
N GLU A 20 4.18 -1.95 23.11
CA GLU A 20 3.30 -0.89 23.62
C GLU A 20 3.13 0.27 22.63
N GLU A 21 4.20 0.63 21.92
CA GLU A 21 4.12 1.64 20.86
C GLU A 21 3.26 1.16 19.68
N LYS A 22 3.46 -0.07 19.21
CA LYS A 22 2.71 -0.61 18.07
C LYS A 22 1.26 -0.92 18.40
N GLU A 23 0.95 -1.26 19.65
CA GLU A 23 -0.43 -1.50 20.08
C GLU A 23 -1.32 -0.26 19.97
N ARG A 24 -0.76 0.94 19.99
CA ARG A 24 -1.49 2.19 19.82
C ARG A 24 -1.61 2.62 18.36
N ARG A 25 -0.90 1.95 17.45
CA ARG A 25 -0.81 2.33 16.04
C ARG A 25 -1.69 1.49 15.13
N VAL A 26 -2.21 2.14 14.11
CA VAL A 26 -2.77 1.51 12.90
C VAL A 26 -1.94 1.89 11.70
N VAL A 27 -1.98 1.04 10.68
CA VAL A 27 -1.28 1.25 9.41
C VAL A 27 -2.26 1.16 8.27
N VAL A 28 -2.27 2.19 7.43
CA VAL A 28 -2.92 2.19 6.12
C VAL A 28 -1.90 1.83 5.07
N ILE A 29 -2.17 0.77 4.30
CA ILE A 29 -1.29 0.23 3.26
C ILE A 29 -1.95 0.45 1.91
N GLY A 30 -1.18 0.85 0.90
CA GLY A 30 -1.65 0.96 -0.49
C GLY A 30 -2.34 2.29 -0.84
N SER A 31 -2.29 3.29 0.05
CA SER A 31 -2.66 4.66 -0.29
C SER A 31 -1.53 5.30 -1.12
N ALA A 32 -1.87 5.80 -2.31
CA ALA A 32 -0.93 6.43 -3.23
C ALA A 32 -0.50 7.82 -2.71
N GLU A 33 0.78 8.14 -2.89
CA GLU A 33 1.32 9.47 -2.62
C GLU A 33 1.31 10.32 -3.90
N ASP A 34 1.24 11.63 -3.71
CA ASP A 34 1.54 12.56 -4.77
C ASP A 34 3.06 12.74 -4.91
N PRO A 35 3.53 13.21 -6.07
CA PRO A 35 4.91 13.66 -6.24
C PRO A 35 5.28 14.78 -5.27
N ASP A 36 4.28 15.58 -4.87
CA ASP A 36 4.43 16.71 -3.96
C ASP A 36 4.16 16.27 -2.50
N PRO A 37 5.12 16.45 -1.58
CA PRO A 37 4.96 16.08 -0.18
C PRO A 37 3.85 16.87 0.53
N VAL A 38 3.63 18.13 0.16
CA VAL A 38 2.62 18.98 0.82
C VAL A 38 1.21 18.48 0.50
N LYS A 39 0.96 18.14 -0.77
CA LYS A 39 -0.31 17.54 -1.20
C LYS A 39 -0.54 16.17 -0.58
N THR A 40 0.51 15.37 -0.47
CA THR A 40 0.44 14.07 0.20
C THR A 40 0.03 14.21 1.66
N LEU A 41 0.59 15.18 2.39
CA LEU A 41 0.23 15.43 3.78
C LEU A 41 -1.24 15.85 3.91
N ALA A 42 -1.70 16.78 3.07
CA ALA A 42 -3.11 17.21 3.07
C ALA A 42 -4.08 16.05 2.74
N LYS A 43 -3.70 15.16 1.81
CA LYS A 43 -4.47 13.95 1.51
C LYS A 43 -4.48 12.97 2.66
N ASP A 44 -3.36 12.81 3.35
CA ASP A 44 -3.25 11.93 4.53
C ASP A 44 -4.11 12.43 5.68
N GLU A 45 -4.10 13.74 5.92
CA GLU A 45 -4.94 14.40 6.92
C GLU A 45 -6.43 14.20 6.63
N LEU A 46 -6.85 14.50 5.40
CA LEU A 46 -8.23 14.30 4.95
C LEU A 46 -8.66 12.84 5.01
N LEU A 47 -7.77 11.90 4.67
CA LEU A 47 -8.03 10.46 4.78
C LEU A 47 -8.27 10.05 6.23
N ILE A 48 -7.49 10.57 7.17
CA ILE A 48 -7.64 10.26 8.60
C ILE A 48 -8.92 10.87 9.14
N GLU A 49 -9.22 12.12 8.80
CA GLU A 49 -10.47 12.78 9.16
C GLU A 49 -11.68 11.96 8.68
N GLN A 50 -11.68 11.55 7.40
CA GLN A 50 -12.74 10.71 6.84
C GLN A 50 -12.85 9.33 7.51
N LEU A 51 -11.72 8.74 7.94
CA LEU A 51 -11.73 7.48 8.68
C LEU A 51 -12.30 7.64 10.10
N VAL A 52 -11.96 8.74 10.77
CA VAL A 52 -12.50 9.09 12.09
C VAL A 52 -14.00 9.36 11.99
N ASP A 53 -14.45 10.07 10.96
CA ASP A 53 -15.87 10.29 10.72
C ASP A 53 -16.61 9.01 10.38
N TYR A 54 -16.01 8.15 9.56
CA TYR A 54 -16.57 6.84 9.23
C TYR A 54 -16.64 5.89 10.44
N CYS A 55 -15.80 6.07 11.47
CA CYS A 55 -15.88 5.31 12.71
C CYS A 55 -17.17 5.60 13.50
N GLU A 56 -17.70 6.83 13.37
CA GLU A 56 -18.87 7.34 14.11
C GLU A 56 -18.76 7.27 15.65
N ASP A 57 -17.54 7.06 16.17
CA ASP A 57 -17.31 6.98 17.61
C ASP A 57 -16.96 8.36 18.22
N PRO A 58 -17.65 8.78 19.30
CA PRO A 58 -17.44 10.10 19.90
C PRO A 58 -16.05 10.26 20.51
N ASP A 59 -15.49 9.22 21.13
CA ASP A 59 -14.20 9.31 21.81
C ASP A 59 -13.06 9.44 20.80
N VAL A 60 -13.15 8.70 19.69
CA VAL A 60 -12.20 8.80 18.58
C VAL A 60 -12.28 10.16 17.89
N LYS A 61 -13.50 10.70 17.70
CA LYS A 61 -13.70 12.06 17.17
C LYS A 61 -13.14 13.14 18.08
N GLN A 62 -13.30 12.99 19.38
CA GLN A 62 -12.75 13.92 20.36
C GLN A 62 -11.22 13.88 20.34
N ALA A 63 -10.61 12.70 20.33
CA ALA A 63 -9.15 12.55 20.24
C ALA A 63 -8.56 13.18 18.96
N TRP A 64 -9.29 13.16 17.84
CA TRP A 64 -8.91 13.88 16.62
C TRP A 64 -8.96 15.40 16.83
N LYS A 65 -10.08 15.92 17.34
CA LYS A 65 -10.26 17.37 17.62
C LYS A 65 -9.23 17.91 18.62
N ASP A 66 -8.85 17.11 19.60
CA ASP A 66 -7.85 17.45 20.61
C ASP A 66 -6.40 17.36 20.09
N GLY A 67 -6.20 16.97 18.81
CA GLY A 67 -4.88 16.86 18.19
C GLY A 67 -4.02 15.73 18.77
N GLN A 68 -4.63 14.73 19.41
CA GLN A 68 -3.90 13.64 20.07
C GLN A 68 -3.52 12.50 19.11
N ILE A 69 -4.13 12.46 17.93
CA ILE A 69 -3.83 11.48 16.88
C ILE A 69 -2.68 12.01 16.02
N LYS A 70 -1.57 11.28 15.99
CA LYS A 70 -0.40 11.62 15.19
C LYS A 70 -0.31 10.72 13.97
N TYR A 71 0.22 11.20 12.86
CA TYR A 71 0.39 10.37 11.67
C TYR A 71 1.64 10.73 10.89
N HIS A 72 2.20 9.75 10.18
CA HIS A 72 3.32 9.93 9.27
C HIS A 72 3.46 8.78 8.28
N ARG A 73 4.00 9.07 7.11
CA ARG A 73 4.43 8.04 6.14
C ARG A 73 5.77 7.42 6.55
N HIS A 74 5.92 6.11 6.34
CA HIS A 74 7.13 5.37 6.71
C HIS A 74 7.66 4.50 5.56
N PRO A 75 8.98 4.50 5.26
CA PRO A 75 10.05 5.32 5.84
C PRO A 75 10.02 6.78 5.35
N LYS A 76 10.47 7.73 6.18
CA LYS A 76 10.43 9.17 5.88
C LYS A 76 11.27 9.55 4.65
N GLU A 77 12.43 8.94 4.49
CA GLU A 77 13.46 9.30 3.50
C GLU A 77 13.28 8.66 2.12
N ARG A 78 12.27 7.81 1.96
CA ARG A 78 12.04 7.11 0.69
C ARG A 78 11.28 8.01 -0.29
N LYS A 79 11.66 7.96 -1.58
CA LYS A 79 10.96 8.64 -2.69
C LYS A 79 9.45 8.33 -2.65
N ALA A 80 8.66 9.30 -3.09
CA ALA A 80 7.20 9.21 -3.15
C ALA A 80 6.75 7.93 -3.87
N GLY A 81 5.70 7.31 -3.34
CA GLY A 81 5.17 6.04 -3.86
C GLY A 81 3.95 5.59 -3.08
N ALA A 82 3.92 4.31 -2.66
CA ALA A 82 2.85 3.77 -1.82
C ALA A 82 3.40 3.42 -0.42
N ARG A 83 4.08 4.38 0.24
CA ARG A 83 4.62 4.14 1.59
C ARG A 83 3.47 3.97 2.57
N PRO A 84 3.54 3.02 3.50
CA PRO A 84 2.54 2.88 4.56
C PRO A 84 2.36 4.18 5.35
N LEU A 85 1.11 4.56 5.61
CA LEU A 85 0.73 5.63 6.52
C LEU A 85 0.53 5.03 7.91
N LYS A 86 1.36 5.43 8.86
CA LYS A 86 1.24 5.07 10.26
C LYS A 86 0.43 6.13 10.99
N VAL A 87 -0.59 5.70 11.71
CA VAL A 87 -1.45 6.57 12.52
C VAL A 87 -1.37 6.07 13.96
N GLU A 88 -0.96 6.94 14.86
CA GLU A 88 -0.79 6.68 16.29
C GLU A 88 -1.96 7.30 17.05
N LEU A 89 -2.70 6.44 17.77
CA LEU A 89 -3.79 6.84 18.63
C LEU A 89 -3.31 7.02 20.08
N PRO A 90 -4.06 7.74 20.93
CA PRO A 90 -3.65 8.03 22.31
C PRO A 90 -3.49 6.75 23.15
N ASN A 91 -4.32 5.75 22.90
CA ASN A 91 -4.31 4.50 23.65
C ASN A 91 -4.75 3.31 22.78
N LYS A 92 -4.45 2.10 23.26
CA LYS A 92 -4.82 0.83 22.61
C LYS A 92 -6.34 0.69 22.43
N LYS A 93 -7.12 1.16 23.40
CA LYS A 93 -8.58 1.03 23.40
C LYS A 93 -9.21 1.78 22.22
N LEU A 94 -8.81 3.02 21.98
CA LEU A 94 -9.24 3.84 20.85
C LEU A 94 -8.77 3.24 19.52
N ARG A 95 -7.55 2.68 19.48
CA ARG A 95 -7.03 1.96 18.31
C ARG A 95 -7.93 0.77 17.97
N ASP A 96 -8.22 -0.08 18.95
CA ASP A 96 -9.07 -1.25 18.75
C ASP A 96 -10.50 -0.84 18.39
N LEU A 97 -11.07 0.16 19.06
CA LEU A 97 -12.39 0.70 18.78
C LEU A 97 -12.49 1.23 17.34
N LEU A 98 -11.53 2.05 16.89
CA LEU A 98 -11.46 2.55 15.52
C LEU A 98 -11.50 1.39 14.52
N LEU A 99 -10.64 0.38 14.71
CA LEU A 99 -10.59 -0.76 13.79
C LEU A 99 -11.87 -1.58 13.83
N ASP A 100 -12.44 -1.84 15.01
CA ASP A 100 -13.61 -2.68 15.17
C ASP A 100 -14.85 -2.03 14.55
N LYS A 101 -15.04 -0.72 14.72
CA LYS A 101 -16.11 0.05 14.07
C LYS A 101 -15.98 0.06 12.55
N ILE A 102 -14.76 0.28 12.05
CA ILE A 102 -14.47 0.22 10.61
C ILE A 102 -14.76 -1.19 10.06
N ARG A 103 -14.37 -2.25 10.78
CA ARG A 103 -14.54 -3.65 10.38
C ARG A 103 -15.97 -4.16 10.52
N ALA A 104 -16.76 -3.60 11.43
CA ALA A 104 -18.16 -3.96 11.63
C ALA A 104 -19.03 -3.59 10.43
N LYS A 105 -18.64 -2.55 9.70
CA LYS A 105 -19.33 -2.12 8.48
C LYS A 105 -19.00 -3.09 7.32
N PRO A 106 -20.01 -3.50 6.53
CA PRO A 106 -19.79 -4.45 5.46
C PRO A 106 -18.97 -3.84 4.33
N GLY A 107 -18.04 -4.64 3.79
CA GLY A 107 -17.26 -4.26 2.62
C GLY A 107 -15.99 -3.47 2.95
N ARG A 108 -15.51 -2.72 1.96
CA ARG A 108 -14.35 -1.85 2.09
C ARG A 108 -14.78 -0.51 2.70
N PRO A 109 -14.04 0.04 3.67
CA PRO A 109 -14.31 1.39 4.16
C PRO A 109 -14.25 2.39 3.01
N THR A 110 -15.34 3.12 2.77
CA THR A 110 -15.47 4.08 1.66
C THR A 110 -14.33 5.10 1.61
N PRO A 111 -13.80 5.63 2.75
CA PRO A 111 -12.66 6.54 2.73
C PRO A 111 -11.37 5.93 2.14
N LEU A 112 -11.21 4.60 2.19
CA LEU A 112 -9.98 3.95 1.76
C LEU A 112 -9.95 3.77 0.23
N PRO A 113 -8.99 4.42 -0.49
CA PRO A 113 -8.88 4.27 -1.94
C PRO A 113 -8.58 2.81 -2.31
N ALA A 114 -9.05 2.30 -3.45
CA ALA A 114 -8.68 0.95 -3.89
C ALA A 114 -7.25 0.94 -4.48
N PRO A 115 -6.39 -0.07 -4.19
CA PRO A 115 -6.59 -1.27 -3.37
C PRO A 115 -6.01 -1.15 -1.94
N SER A 116 -6.22 -0.05 -1.24
CA SER A 116 -5.68 0.18 0.12
C SER A 116 -6.40 -0.62 1.21
N PHE A 117 -5.82 -0.76 2.40
CA PHE A 117 -6.49 -1.36 3.55
C PHE A 117 -5.87 -0.86 4.85
N ILE A 118 -6.62 -0.98 5.94
CA ILE A 118 -6.20 -0.59 7.28
C ILE A 118 -6.04 -1.82 8.19
N ARG A 119 -5.00 -1.84 9.02
CA ARG A 119 -4.75 -2.90 10.00
C ARG A 119 -3.96 -2.38 11.21
N LYS A 120 -3.79 -3.23 12.23
CA LYS A 120 -2.90 -2.97 13.38
C LYS A 120 -1.45 -2.81 12.87
N ASP A 121 -0.68 -1.91 13.49
CA ASP A 121 0.79 -1.94 13.32
C ASP A 121 1.31 -3.14 14.13
N LEU A 122 2.14 -3.97 13.51
CA LEU A 122 2.59 -5.24 14.08
C LEU A 122 4.12 -5.22 14.27
N THR A 123 4.61 -5.88 15.32
CA THR A 123 6.04 -6.13 15.49
C THR A 123 6.56 -7.05 14.39
N PRO A 124 7.88 -7.08 14.10
CA PRO A 124 8.44 -8.01 13.13
C PRO A 124 8.08 -9.47 13.44
N MET A 125 8.10 -9.85 14.72
CA MET A 125 7.70 -11.18 15.18
C MET A 125 6.21 -11.44 14.89
N GLN A 126 5.33 -10.50 15.23
CA GLN A 126 3.91 -10.60 14.89
C GLN A 126 3.68 -10.69 13.38
N LEU A 127 4.41 -9.93 12.56
CA LEU A 127 4.31 -10.03 11.10
C LEU A 127 4.75 -11.40 10.58
N GLN A 128 5.75 -12.02 11.21
CA GLN A 128 6.18 -13.38 10.87
C GLN A 128 5.07 -14.39 11.17
N LEU A 129 4.51 -14.38 12.39
CA LEU A 129 3.39 -15.24 12.76
C LEU A 129 2.18 -15.03 11.84
N GLU A 130 1.90 -13.78 11.43
CA GLU A 130 0.83 -13.48 10.49
C GLU A 130 1.10 -14.10 9.11
N ARG A 131 2.35 -14.10 8.63
CA ARG A 131 2.72 -14.71 7.34
C ARG A 131 2.55 -16.22 7.38
N GLU A 132 3.02 -16.88 8.43
CA GLU A 132 2.88 -18.32 8.64
C GLU A 132 1.39 -18.72 8.68
N ALA A 133 0.58 -18.00 9.44
CA ALA A 133 -0.86 -18.26 9.51
C ALA A 133 -1.57 -17.98 8.16
N ARG A 134 -1.13 -16.99 7.38
CA ARG A 134 -1.65 -16.75 6.01
C ARG A 134 -1.29 -17.89 5.06
N GLU A 135 -0.09 -18.45 5.18
CA GLU A 135 0.32 -19.61 4.39
C GLU A 135 -0.53 -20.83 4.75
N GLU A 136 -0.79 -21.06 6.03
CA GLU A 136 -1.69 -22.12 6.48
C GLU A 136 -3.11 -21.94 5.90
N VAL A 137 -3.69 -20.74 5.99
CA VAL A 137 -5.00 -20.43 5.39
C VAL A 137 -4.99 -20.66 3.88
N LYS A 138 -3.91 -20.25 3.18
CA LYS A 138 -3.75 -20.49 1.75
C LYS A 138 -3.79 -21.98 1.44
N GLN A 139 -3.05 -22.80 2.19
CA GLN A 139 -3.04 -24.26 2.00
C GLN A 139 -4.41 -24.88 2.29
N ARG A 140 -5.08 -24.48 3.37
CA ARG A 140 -6.45 -24.94 3.68
C ARG A 140 -7.45 -24.59 2.58
N ASN A 141 -7.35 -23.40 1.98
CA ASN A 141 -8.20 -22.99 0.86
C ASN A 141 -7.90 -23.76 -0.43
N LEU A 142 -6.62 -24.06 -0.71
CA LEU A 142 -6.24 -24.90 -1.84
C LEU A 142 -6.81 -26.32 -1.70
N ASN A 143 -6.69 -26.91 -0.51
CA ASN A 143 -7.23 -28.24 -0.23
C ASN A 143 -8.77 -28.28 -0.30
N ALA A 144 -9.43 -27.21 0.13
CA ALA A 144 -10.90 -27.08 0.05
C ALA A 144 -11.40 -26.73 -1.37
N GLY A 145 -10.52 -26.45 -2.33
CA GLY A 145 -10.89 -26.00 -3.68
C GLY A 145 -11.65 -24.66 -3.73
N SER A 146 -11.70 -23.94 -2.61
CA SER A 146 -12.51 -22.72 -2.44
C SER A 146 -11.93 -21.81 -1.36
N LEU A 147 -12.24 -20.51 -1.43
CA LEU A 147 -11.97 -19.54 -0.39
C LEU A 147 -12.97 -19.73 0.77
N SER A 148 -12.72 -20.76 1.57
CA SER A 148 -13.52 -21.12 2.74
C SER A 148 -12.95 -20.58 4.05
N PHE A 149 -11.66 -20.25 4.07
CA PHE A 149 -10.93 -19.80 5.26
C PHE A 149 -10.32 -18.42 5.05
N GLY A 150 -10.26 -17.64 6.12
CA GLY A 150 -9.58 -16.35 6.21
C GLY A 150 -8.74 -16.25 7.47
N LEU A 151 -7.87 -15.25 7.53
CA LEU A 151 -7.12 -14.92 8.75
C LEU A 151 -7.68 -13.63 9.37
N ARG A 152 -7.93 -13.65 10.67
CA ARG A 152 -8.36 -12.48 11.45
C ARG A 152 -7.61 -12.44 12.78
N ASP A 153 -6.81 -11.40 13.00
CA ASP A 153 -6.05 -11.19 14.23
C ASP A 153 -5.36 -12.48 14.74
N PHE A 154 -4.61 -13.14 13.85
CA PHE A 154 -3.92 -14.44 14.06
C PHE A 154 -4.80 -15.69 14.18
N SER A 155 -6.12 -15.54 14.22
CA SER A 155 -7.06 -16.66 14.22
C SER A 155 -7.53 -17.02 12.81
N ILE A 156 -7.58 -18.32 12.50
CA ILE A 156 -8.18 -18.82 11.26
C ILE A 156 -9.69 -18.84 11.43
N ILE A 157 -10.39 -18.10 10.58
CA ILE A 157 -11.85 -18.04 10.55
C ILE A 157 -12.39 -18.76 9.32
N SER A 158 -13.58 -19.34 9.43
CA SER A 158 -14.31 -19.94 8.32
C SER A 158 -15.37 -18.95 7.80
N TYR A 159 -15.47 -18.83 6.48
CA TYR A 159 -16.49 -18.04 5.82
C TYR A 159 -17.78 -18.82 5.68
N ARG A 160 -18.91 -18.16 5.97
CA ARG A 160 -20.25 -18.75 5.81
C ARG A 160 -20.58 -19.07 4.34
N ASN A 161 -20.11 -18.22 3.43
CA ASN A 161 -20.33 -18.34 1.99
C ASN A 161 -18.98 -18.48 1.28
N PRO A 162 -18.51 -19.72 1.02
CA PRO A 162 -17.28 -19.96 0.28
C PRO A 162 -17.32 -19.32 -1.10
N ARG A 163 -16.17 -18.79 -1.56
CA ARG A 163 -16.01 -18.23 -2.90
C ARG A 163 -15.10 -19.11 -3.76
N PRO A 164 -15.23 -19.10 -5.10
CA PRO A 164 -14.30 -19.82 -5.96
C PRO A 164 -12.87 -19.29 -5.79
N LEU A 165 -11.89 -20.17 -5.96
CA LEU A 165 -10.48 -19.78 -5.97
C LEU A 165 -10.19 -18.90 -7.20
N PRO A 166 -9.43 -17.81 -7.04
CA PRO A 166 -8.87 -17.08 -8.17
C PRO A 166 -7.98 -17.98 -9.05
N LYS A 167 -7.94 -17.73 -10.36
CA LYS A 167 -7.20 -18.53 -11.35
C LYS A 167 -5.72 -18.79 -11.00
N HIS A 168 -5.08 -17.87 -10.27
CA HIS A 168 -3.66 -17.96 -9.89
C HIS A 168 -3.44 -17.99 -8.37
N TYR A 169 -4.40 -18.50 -7.59
CA TYR A 169 -4.34 -18.47 -6.13
C TYR A 169 -3.15 -19.24 -5.54
N GLY A 170 -2.77 -20.35 -6.17
CA GLY A 170 -1.62 -21.18 -5.76
C GLY A 170 -0.28 -20.67 -6.26
N THR A 171 -0.25 -19.99 -7.41
CA THR A 171 0.98 -19.60 -8.10
C THR A 171 1.74 -18.53 -7.32
N THR A 172 2.94 -18.85 -6.86
CA THR A 172 3.89 -17.86 -6.38
C THR A 172 4.20 -16.92 -7.54
N ARG A 173 3.84 -15.63 -7.44
CA ARG A 173 4.42 -14.61 -8.30
C ARG A 173 5.91 -14.59 -8.00
N THR A 174 6.70 -15.34 -8.76
CA THR A 174 8.12 -15.04 -8.92
C THR A 174 8.18 -13.64 -9.51
N ALA A 175 8.33 -12.64 -8.65
CA ALA A 175 8.77 -11.34 -9.10
C ALA A 175 10.13 -11.61 -9.75
N THR A 176 10.16 -11.55 -11.08
CA THR A 176 11.39 -11.47 -11.85
C THR A 176 12.10 -10.20 -11.39
N ARG A 177 12.89 -10.32 -10.31
CA ARG A 177 14.07 -9.48 -10.13
C ARG A 177 15.03 -9.93 -11.21
N THR A 178 14.79 -9.45 -12.43
CA THR A 178 15.82 -9.40 -13.45
C THR A 178 16.88 -8.46 -12.87
N ALA A 179 17.83 -9.03 -12.15
CA ALA A 179 19.10 -8.36 -11.90
C ALA A 179 19.66 -8.02 -13.28
N PRO A 180 20.05 -6.77 -13.57
CA PRO A 180 20.74 -6.49 -14.80
C PRO A 180 22.04 -7.34 -14.79
N PRO A 181 22.41 -7.95 -15.92
CA PRO A 181 23.68 -8.67 -16.00
C PRO A 181 24.79 -7.68 -15.66
N SER A 182 25.54 -7.99 -14.61
CA SER A 182 26.82 -7.37 -14.29
C SER A 182 27.68 -7.40 -15.54
N SER A 183 27.95 -6.21 -16.08
CA SER A 183 28.83 -5.98 -17.20
C SER A 183 30.18 -6.63 -16.94
N LEU A 184 30.55 -7.60 -17.78
CA LEU A 184 31.92 -8.07 -17.88
C LEU A 184 32.80 -6.89 -18.29
N SER A 185 33.84 -6.68 -17.49
CA SER A 185 35.04 -5.94 -17.83
C SER A 185 35.63 -6.51 -19.13
N ALA A 186 35.90 -5.62 -20.09
CA ALA A 186 36.80 -5.92 -21.19
C ALA A 186 37.63 -4.67 -21.47
N ASP A 187 38.94 -4.89 -21.45
CA ASP A 187 40.02 -3.94 -21.46
C ASP A 187 40.04 -3.00 -22.67
N ILE A 188 40.48 -1.76 -22.42
CA ILE A 188 40.91 -0.82 -23.45
C ILE A 188 42.39 -1.09 -23.73
N PRO A 189 42.81 -1.32 -24.98
CA PRO A 189 44.16 -1.01 -25.40
C PRO A 189 44.18 0.29 -26.23
N HIS A 190 45.13 1.13 -25.86
CA HIS A 190 45.54 2.37 -26.51
C HIS A 190 46.47 2.07 -27.70
N SER A 191 46.34 2.85 -28.79
CA SER A 191 47.29 3.19 -29.90
C SER A 191 46.46 3.34 -31.19
N GLY A 192 46.53 4.37 -32.04
CA GLY A 192 47.38 5.54 -32.18
C GLY A 192 47.29 5.98 -33.65
N ASP A 193 47.30 7.30 -33.87
CA ASP A 193 47.79 8.02 -35.06
C ASP A 193 46.85 8.35 -36.26
N GLY A 194 47.03 9.58 -36.78
CA GLY A 194 46.71 9.95 -38.17
C GLY A 194 45.70 11.09 -38.43
N SER A 195 46.24 12.31 -38.59
CA SER A 195 45.76 13.52 -39.35
C SER A 195 44.81 13.27 -40.55
N ASP A 196 43.95 14.18 -41.02
CA ASP A 196 44.19 15.58 -41.38
C ASP A 196 42.89 16.27 -41.85
N ALA A 197 42.87 17.62 -41.77
CA ALA A 197 42.20 18.64 -42.60
C ALA A 197 40.78 18.44 -43.22
N ALA A 198 39.90 19.42 -43.43
CA ALA A 198 39.73 20.83 -43.09
C ALA A 198 38.43 21.33 -43.79
N LEU A 199 38.00 22.56 -43.47
CA LEU A 199 37.29 23.54 -44.32
C LEU A 199 35.75 23.66 -44.32
N LEU A 200 35.34 24.88 -43.88
CA LEU A 200 34.39 25.84 -44.50
C LEU A 200 32.87 25.54 -44.35
N SER A 201 32.13 26.27 -43.49
CA SER A 201 31.65 27.67 -43.53
C SER A 201 30.30 27.84 -44.24
N ASP A 202 29.39 28.50 -43.52
CA ASP A 202 28.25 29.36 -43.92
C ASP A 202 27.39 28.97 -45.14
N ASP A 203 26.07 28.92 -44.98
CA ASP A 203 25.22 30.10 -45.22
C ASP A 203 23.73 29.76 -44.97
N ALA A 204 22.94 30.83 -44.88
CA ALA A 204 21.65 30.98 -44.26
C ALA A 204 20.42 30.50 -45.04
N SER A 205 19.31 30.56 -44.30
CA SER A 205 17.94 30.89 -44.76
C SER A 205 17.22 29.91 -45.66
N THR A 206 16.05 29.43 -45.18
CA THR A 206 14.73 29.86 -45.68
C THR A 206 13.65 28.94 -45.09
N ALA A 207 12.77 29.48 -44.25
CA ALA A 207 11.44 28.91 -44.02
C ALA A 207 10.56 29.25 -45.24
N PRO A 208 9.54 28.44 -45.58
CA PRO A 208 8.23 28.77 -45.01
C PRO A 208 7.33 27.58 -44.68
N SER A 209 6.44 27.88 -43.74
CA SER A 209 5.16 27.30 -43.34
C SER A 209 4.42 26.42 -44.36
N THR A 210 3.83 25.32 -43.88
CA THR A 210 2.46 24.98 -44.26
C THR A 210 1.74 24.16 -43.17
N SER A 211 0.50 24.57 -42.95
CA SER A 211 -0.52 24.11 -42.01
C SER A 211 -1.27 22.87 -42.50
N GLY A 212 -1.69 22.00 -41.58
CA GLY A 212 -2.66 20.93 -41.88
C GLY A 212 -3.21 20.26 -40.60
N PRO A 213 -4.55 20.22 -40.38
CA PRO A 213 -5.16 19.95 -39.09
C PRO A 213 -5.45 18.46 -38.84
N THR A 214 -5.31 18.02 -37.58
CA THR A 214 -5.76 16.69 -37.12
C THR A 214 -7.24 16.70 -36.72
N PRO A 215 -8.06 15.72 -37.14
CA PRO A 215 -9.50 15.66 -36.85
C PRO A 215 -9.80 15.10 -35.44
N PRO A 216 -11.00 15.38 -34.88
CA PRO A 216 -11.40 14.95 -33.54
C PRO A 216 -11.92 13.50 -33.52
N VAL A 217 -11.52 12.75 -32.50
CA VAL A 217 -12.05 11.40 -32.21
C VAL A 217 -13.37 11.53 -31.44
N THR A 218 -14.46 11.15 -32.10
CA THR A 218 -15.82 11.08 -31.57
C THR A 218 -15.93 9.98 -30.51
N ARG A 219 -16.39 10.34 -29.31
CA ARG A 219 -16.82 9.38 -28.27
C ARG A 219 -18.23 8.90 -28.58
N SER A 220 -18.38 7.63 -28.97
CA SER A 220 -19.67 6.92 -28.97
C SER A 220 -20.14 6.68 -27.54
N SER A 221 -21.29 7.27 -27.19
CA SER A 221 -22.10 6.93 -26.02
C SER A 221 -23.10 5.84 -26.40
N HIS A 222 -22.87 4.60 -25.97
CA HIS A 222 -23.90 3.56 -25.94
C HIS A 222 -24.50 3.51 -24.53
N VAL A 223 -25.72 4.04 -24.43
CA VAL A 223 -26.69 3.81 -23.35
C VAL A 223 -27.68 2.76 -23.87
N ASN A 224 -27.79 1.65 -23.15
CA ASN A 224 -28.86 0.66 -23.20
C ASN A 224 -28.77 -0.08 -21.85
N THR A 225 -29.81 -0.49 -21.13
CA THR A 225 -31.27 -0.39 -21.22
C THR A 225 -31.80 -0.94 -19.88
N ASP A 226 -33.05 -0.63 -19.59
CA ASP A 226 -34.00 -1.38 -18.76
C ASP A 226 -33.84 -1.44 -17.23
N ARG A 227 -34.64 -0.58 -16.59
CA ARG A 227 -35.25 -0.83 -15.27
C ARG A 227 -36.71 -1.26 -15.50
N ARG A 228 -36.97 -2.56 -15.38
CA ARG A 228 -38.31 -3.09 -15.06
C ARG A 228 -38.35 -3.43 -13.57
N GLY A 229 -39.47 -3.11 -12.92
CA GLY A 229 -39.83 -3.69 -11.62
C GLY A 229 -40.41 -2.69 -10.63
N ALA A 230 -41.59 -2.17 -10.92
CA ALA A 230 -42.46 -1.56 -9.92
C ALA A 230 -43.61 -2.53 -9.60
N ALA A 231 -43.87 -2.65 -8.29
CA ALA A 231 -45.16 -2.88 -7.64
C ALA A 231 -45.84 -4.27 -7.68
N ARG A 232 -46.12 -4.76 -6.45
CA ARG A 232 -47.37 -5.37 -5.92
C ARG A 232 -47.84 -6.65 -6.63
N HIS A 233 -48.00 -7.79 -5.94
CA HIS A 233 -48.90 -8.05 -4.80
C HIS A 233 -48.42 -9.25 -4.00
#